data_AF-A0A2V7YZN9-F1
#
_entry.id   AF-A0A2V7YZN9-F1
#
_cell.length_a   1.000
_cell.length_b   1.000
_cell.length_c   1.000
_cell.angle_alpha   90.00
_cell.angle_beta   90.00
_cell.angle_gamma   90.00
#
_symmetry.space_group_name_H-M   'P 1'
#
loop_
_entity.id
_entity.type
_entity.pdbx_description
1 polymer ?
#
loop_
_entity_poly.entity_id
_entity_poly.type
_entity_poly.pdbx_seq_one_letter_code
_entity_poly.pdbx_strand_id
1 'polypeptide(L)'
;MALANVAWILSSNGKKVLVLDWDLEAPGLHRYLAPFLRDKDLTASDGLIDFVIKFATAAATPLQEPAGEAHSDEDWFLPYANILRYATSIQWKFERGGTIDFIPAGRQGPSYSTRVNSFNWQFFYDRLGGGVLLERAKDRMRDEYDYILIDSRTGVSDTSGICTVQMPDDLVICFTLNNQSIEGAAAVARSVYEQRTSAGKPIDIFPIAMRVEDGEKRKLEARKILARERFRAFPNHLGPEERERYRGEVQVFYVPYYAYEEILACVGDNFTDRFSVLAACEQITSYITRNEVTRLVPLSEEDRQRILRVYEESPILDKLREQERLVLLSEEDRSRILRVYEESPIVDKLLEQEQFAEGVLSRFSPKEQ
;
A
#
# COMPACT_ATOMS: atom_id res chain seq x y z
N MET A 1 6.49 0.68 0.80
CA MET A 1 7.22 0.09 1.95
C MET A 1 7.23 0.97 3.20
N ALA A 2 7.92 2.13 3.22
CA ALA A 2 8.12 2.91 4.45
C ALA A 2 6.80 3.32 5.12
N LEU A 3 5.84 3.84 4.35
CA LEU A 3 4.52 4.22 4.85
C LEU A 3 3.80 3.06 5.55
N ALA A 4 3.77 1.88 4.94
CA ALA A 4 3.13 0.69 5.53
C ALA A 4 3.81 0.26 6.85
N ASN A 5 5.14 0.39 6.94
CA ASN A 5 5.87 0.11 8.18
C ASN A 5 5.59 1.15 9.26
N VAL A 6 5.56 2.44 8.91
CA VAL A 6 5.17 3.50 9.84
C VAL A 6 3.75 3.27 10.37
N ALA A 7 2.80 2.90 9.49
CA ALA A 7 1.44 2.56 9.90
C ALA A 7 1.41 1.43 10.94
N TRP A 8 2.22 0.39 10.71
CA TRP A 8 2.36 -0.73 11.65
C TRP A 8 2.97 -0.32 12.98
N ILE A 9 4.06 0.45 12.96
CA ILE A 9 4.72 0.94 14.18
C ILE A 9 3.74 1.79 15.01
N LEU A 10 3.03 2.73 14.39
CA LEU A 10 2.01 3.54 15.05
C LEU A 10 0.90 2.68 15.68
N SER A 11 0.34 1.75 14.92
CA SER A 11 -0.77 0.90 15.35
C SER A 11 -0.37 -0.08 16.45
N SER A 12 0.85 -0.62 16.37
CA SER A 12 1.43 -1.44 17.44
C SER A 12 1.53 -0.69 18.77
N ASN A 13 1.63 0.64 18.73
CA ASN A 13 1.65 1.54 19.88
C ASN A 13 0.26 2.05 20.29
N GLY A 14 -0.83 1.47 19.77
CA GLY A 14 -2.19 1.78 20.20
C GLY A 14 -2.87 2.90 19.39
N LYS A 15 -2.26 3.36 18.29
CA LYS A 15 -2.83 4.40 17.44
C LYS A 15 -3.85 3.84 16.45
N LYS A 16 -4.89 4.61 16.17
CA LYS A 16 -5.81 4.38 15.05
C LYS A 16 -5.24 5.03 13.81
N VAL A 17 -4.87 4.22 12.83
CA VAL A 17 -4.20 4.68 11.61
C VAL A 17 -5.07 4.40 10.40
N LEU A 18 -5.31 5.43 9.60
CA LEU A 18 -5.89 5.30 8.27
C LEU A 18 -4.79 5.39 7.22
N VAL A 19 -4.78 4.45 6.28
CA VAL A 19 -3.83 4.38 5.19
C VAL A 19 -4.57 4.55 3.85
N LEU A 20 -4.17 5.51 3.03
CA LEU A 20 -4.75 5.75 1.69
C LEU A 20 -3.70 5.45 0.62
N ASP A 21 -4.03 4.60 -0.34
CA ASP A 21 -3.25 4.45 -1.57
C ASP A 21 -3.77 5.46 -2.62
N TRP A 22 -3.12 6.61 -2.73
CA TRP A 22 -3.43 7.65 -3.72
C TRP A 22 -2.59 7.50 -5.00
N ASP A 23 -1.68 6.53 -5.10
CA ASP A 23 -0.99 6.23 -6.36
C ASP A 23 -1.94 5.49 -7.30
N LEU A 24 -2.76 6.26 -8.02
CA LEU A 24 -3.77 5.69 -8.91
C LEU A 24 -3.18 4.99 -10.13
N GLU A 25 -1.99 5.36 -10.60
CA GLU A 25 -1.45 4.76 -11.84
C GLU A 25 -0.61 3.51 -11.57
N ALA A 26 -0.03 3.33 -10.37
CA ALA A 26 0.59 2.07 -9.97
C ALA A 26 0.37 1.78 -8.48
N PRO A 27 -0.87 1.49 -8.06
CA PRO A 27 -1.16 1.18 -6.67
C PRO A 27 -0.41 -0.08 -6.24
N GLY A 28 0.10 -0.06 -5.01
CA GLY A 28 0.95 -1.13 -4.50
C GLY A 28 0.94 -1.29 -3.01
N LEU A 29 0.26 -0.42 -2.28
CA LEU A 29 0.26 -0.45 -0.82
C LEU A 29 -0.46 -1.69 -0.27
N HIS A 30 -1.50 -2.14 -0.97
CA HIS A 30 -2.22 -3.38 -0.65
C HIS A 30 -1.33 -4.62 -0.64
N ARG A 31 -0.23 -4.65 -1.42
CA ARG A 31 0.71 -5.79 -1.44
C ARG A 31 1.41 -5.95 -0.10
N TYR A 32 1.83 -4.84 0.51
CA TYR A 32 2.39 -4.84 1.87
C TYR A 32 1.36 -5.25 2.93
N LEU A 33 0.08 -4.96 2.72
CA LEU A 33 -1.00 -5.32 3.65
C LEU A 33 -1.64 -6.68 3.34
N ALA A 34 -1.26 -7.33 2.24
CA ALA A 34 -1.96 -8.49 1.69
C ALA A 34 -2.15 -9.65 2.67
N PRO A 35 -1.20 -9.99 3.58
CA PRO A 35 -1.44 -11.05 4.57
C PRO A 35 -2.60 -10.76 5.53
N PHE A 36 -2.99 -9.49 5.65
CA PHE A 36 -4.02 -9.01 6.56
C PHE A 36 -5.27 -8.52 5.83
N LEU A 37 -5.33 -8.60 4.50
CA LEU A 37 -6.51 -8.17 3.73
C LEU A 37 -7.38 -9.37 3.37
N ARG A 38 -8.71 -9.17 3.46
CA ARG A 38 -9.68 -10.15 2.98
C ARG A 38 -9.71 -10.22 1.46
N ASP A 39 -9.64 -9.07 0.80
CA ASP A 39 -9.58 -8.93 -0.66
C ASP A 39 -8.17 -8.43 -1.05
N LYS A 40 -7.23 -9.39 -1.15
CA LYS A 40 -5.80 -9.09 -1.36
C LYS A 40 -5.53 -8.43 -2.72
N ASP A 41 -6.29 -8.83 -3.73
CA ASP A 41 -6.15 -8.34 -5.11
C ASP A 41 -7.07 -7.15 -5.43
N LEU A 42 -7.82 -6.67 -4.42
CA LEU A 42 -8.72 -5.52 -4.53
C LEU A 42 -9.77 -5.66 -5.65
N THR A 43 -10.23 -6.88 -5.92
CA THR A 43 -11.18 -7.17 -7.02
C THR A 43 -12.62 -6.80 -6.67
N ALA A 44 -12.93 -6.68 -5.38
CA ALA A 44 -14.25 -6.35 -4.84
C ALA A 44 -14.25 -5.05 -4.01
N SER A 45 -13.07 -4.53 -3.67
CA SER A 45 -12.91 -3.35 -2.82
C SER A 45 -12.87 -2.07 -3.64
N ASP A 46 -13.95 -1.29 -3.60
CA ASP A 46 -13.96 0.08 -4.13
C ASP A 46 -13.04 0.98 -3.29
N GLY A 47 -12.50 2.04 -3.91
CA GLY A 47 -11.51 2.91 -3.28
C GLY A 47 -11.60 4.37 -3.70
N LEU A 48 -10.47 5.07 -3.63
CA LEU A 48 -10.35 6.51 -3.88
C LEU A 48 -10.92 6.94 -5.24
N ILE A 49 -10.57 6.25 -6.33
CA ILE A 49 -11.07 6.60 -7.66
C ILE A 49 -12.59 6.40 -7.76
N ASP A 50 -13.12 5.36 -7.11
CA ASP A 50 -14.55 5.05 -7.12
C ASP A 50 -15.33 6.07 -6.27
N PHE A 51 -14.74 6.58 -5.19
CA PHE A 51 -15.24 7.70 -4.38
C PHE A 51 -15.40 8.98 -5.22
N VAL A 52 -14.34 9.43 -5.91
CA VAL A 52 -14.40 10.67 -6.68
C VAL A 52 -15.29 10.55 -7.93
N ILE A 53 -15.31 9.38 -8.58
CA ILE A 53 -16.22 9.11 -9.71
C ILE A 53 -17.68 9.17 -9.27
N LYS A 54 -18.00 8.55 -8.12
CA LYS A 54 -19.37 8.54 -7.60
C LYS A 54 -19.88 9.95 -7.31
N PHE A 55 -19.05 10.79 -6.70
CA PHE A 55 -19.39 12.19 -6.49
C PHE A 55 -19.53 12.95 -7.82
N ALA A 56 -18.55 12.82 -8.73
CA ALA A 56 -18.57 13.53 -10.00
C ALA A 56 -19.82 13.21 -10.84
N THR A 57 -20.26 11.94 -10.80
CA THR A 57 -21.49 11.48 -11.46
C THR A 57 -22.71 12.15 -10.86
N ALA A 58 -22.81 12.23 -9.53
CA ALA A 58 -23.91 12.90 -8.85
C ALA A 58 -23.93 14.41 -9.14
N ALA A 59 -22.76 15.06 -9.09
CA ALA A 59 -22.62 16.50 -9.39
C ALA A 59 -23.01 16.86 -10.83
N ALA A 60 -22.77 15.97 -11.78
CA ALA A 60 -23.09 16.17 -13.20
C ALA A 60 -24.54 15.80 -13.57
N THR A 61 -25.29 15.19 -12.65
CA THR A 61 -26.69 14.82 -12.87
C THR A 61 -27.58 15.98 -12.44
N PRO A 62 -28.47 16.51 -13.31
CA PRO A 62 -29.40 17.57 -12.91
C PRO A 62 -30.23 17.09 -11.72
N LEU A 63 -30.29 17.90 -10.65
CA LEU A 63 -31.20 17.66 -9.53
C LEU A 63 -32.63 17.58 -10.11
N GLN A 64 -33.25 16.40 -10.08
CA GLN A 64 -34.70 16.34 -10.17
C GLN A 64 -35.20 16.99 -8.89
N GLU A 65 -35.88 18.14 -9.01
CA GLU A 65 -36.51 18.80 -7.85
C GLU A 65 -37.32 17.75 -7.06
N PRO A 66 -36.94 17.44 -5.81
CA PRO A 66 -37.78 16.62 -4.98
C PRO A 66 -39.04 17.42 -4.71
N ALA A 67 -40.20 16.86 -5.06
CA ALA A 67 -41.46 17.38 -4.59
C ALA A 67 -41.51 17.26 -3.06
N GLY A 68 -41.10 18.32 -2.35
CA GLY A 68 -41.61 18.59 -1.00
C GLY A 68 -40.65 18.69 0.16
N GLU A 69 -39.32 18.59 0.02
CA GLU A 69 -38.42 18.82 1.17
C GLU A 69 -37.25 19.74 0.80
N ALA A 70 -37.23 20.92 1.44
CA ALA A 70 -36.18 21.91 1.33
C ALA A 70 -34.91 21.41 2.03
N HIS A 71 -34.13 20.56 1.37
CA HIS A 71 -32.70 20.53 1.62
C HIS A 71 -32.14 21.86 1.10
N SER A 72 -31.34 22.56 1.90
CA SER A 72 -30.56 23.67 1.37
C SER A 72 -29.69 23.12 0.24
N ASP A 73 -29.75 23.74 -0.93
CA ASP A 73 -28.90 23.42 -2.10
C ASP A 73 -27.39 23.44 -1.78
N GLU A 74 -26.99 23.90 -0.59
CA GLU A 74 -25.59 23.97 -0.15
C GLU A 74 -25.04 22.63 0.38
N ASP A 75 -25.88 21.71 0.87
CA ASP A 75 -25.42 20.49 1.58
C ASP A 75 -25.71 19.16 0.86
N TRP A 76 -26.22 19.21 -0.38
CA TRP A 76 -26.58 18.02 -1.16
C TRP A 76 -25.44 16.99 -1.30
N PHE A 77 -24.18 17.45 -1.22
CA PHE A 77 -22.99 16.64 -1.42
C PHE A 77 -22.58 15.83 -0.19
N LEU A 78 -23.08 16.16 1.01
CA LEU A 78 -22.69 15.51 2.26
C LEU A 78 -22.85 13.98 2.25
N PRO A 79 -23.90 13.37 1.65
CA PRO A 79 -24.02 11.93 1.53
C PRO A 79 -22.90 11.26 0.72
N TYR A 80 -22.21 12.03 -0.13
CA TYR A 80 -21.09 11.58 -0.96
C TYR A 80 -19.73 11.86 -0.35
N ALA A 81 -19.64 12.73 0.68
CA ALA A 81 -18.38 13.16 1.28
C ALA A 81 -17.75 12.15 2.26
N ASN A 82 -18.48 11.10 2.65
CA ASN A 82 -17.96 10.10 3.58
C ASN A 82 -17.06 9.08 2.86
N ILE A 83 -15.77 9.43 2.71
CA ILE A 83 -14.75 8.55 2.12
C ILE A 83 -14.50 7.28 2.96
N LEU A 84 -14.82 7.29 4.26
CA LEU A 84 -14.61 6.13 5.14
C LEU A 84 -15.50 4.94 4.78
N ARG A 85 -16.52 5.13 3.93
CA ARG A 85 -17.29 4.02 3.34
C ARG A 85 -16.46 3.09 2.46
N TYR A 86 -15.30 3.55 2.03
CA TYR A 86 -14.35 2.83 1.18
C TYR A 86 -13.17 2.27 1.99
N ALA A 87 -13.17 2.43 3.32
CA ALA A 87 -12.14 1.89 4.19
C ALA A 87 -12.42 0.42 4.54
N THR A 88 -11.37 -0.40 4.53
CA THR A 88 -11.37 -1.77 5.04
C THR A 88 -10.37 -1.90 6.17
N SER A 89 -10.78 -2.47 7.29
CA SER A 89 -9.85 -2.82 8.37
C SER A 89 -9.00 -4.03 8.00
N ILE A 90 -7.73 -4.00 8.39
CA ILE A 90 -6.89 -5.19 8.29
C ILE A 90 -7.31 -6.25 9.32
N GLN A 91 -7.10 -7.52 9.00
CA GLN A 91 -7.37 -8.68 9.84
C GLN A 91 -6.22 -8.93 10.81
N TRP A 92 -5.96 -7.95 11.68
CA TRP A 92 -4.95 -8.05 12.74
C TRP A 92 -5.44 -7.39 14.03
N LYS A 93 -5.11 -7.98 15.18
CA LYS A 93 -5.42 -7.43 16.50
C LYS A 93 -4.14 -6.99 17.19
N PHE A 94 -3.94 -5.69 17.32
CA PHE A 94 -2.82 -5.14 18.08
C PHE A 94 -3.08 -5.24 19.58
N GLU A 95 -2.07 -5.66 20.35
CA GLU A 95 -2.18 -5.85 21.81
C GLU A 95 -2.60 -4.58 22.55
N ARG A 96 -2.12 -3.42 22.07
CA ARG A 96 -2.41 -2.10 22.64
C ARG A 96 -3.68 -1.45 22.06
N GLY A 97 -4.46 -2.18 21.27
CA GLY A 97 -5.75 -1.72 20.75
C GLY A 97 -5.68 -0.74 19.56
N GLY A 98 -4.51 -0.56 18.94
CA GLY A 98 -4.40 0.23 17.71
C GLY A 98 -5.04 -0.48 16.51
N THR A 99 -5.21 0.24 15.41
CA THR A 99 -5.88 -0.26 14.20
C THR A 99 -5.23 0.28 12.95
N ILE A 100 -5.27 -0.52 11.87
CA ILE A 100 -4.99 -0.04 10.51
C ILE A 100 -6.25 -0.24 9.69
N ASP A 101 -6.81 0.86 9.23
CA ASP A 101 -7.83 0.87 8.19
C ASP A 101 -7.19 1.33 6.89
N PHE A 102 -7.65 0.77 5.78
CA PHE A 102 -7.04 0.95 4.46
C PHE A 102 -8.09 1.36 3.44
N ILE A 103 -7.83 2.46 2.73
CA ILE A 103 -8.60 2.85 1.54
C ILE A 103 -7.71 2.58 0.32
N PRO A 104 -8.09 1.62 -0.55
CA PRO A 104 -7.33 1.34 -1.76
C PRO A 104 -7.46 2.48 -2.77
N ALA A 105 -6.57 2.49 -3.76
CA ALA A 105 -6.66 3.39 -4.91
C ALA A 105 -7.97 3.22 -5.68
N GLY A 106 -8.48 1.98 -5.74
CA GLY A 106 -9.75 1.64 -6.35
C GLY A 106 -9.88 0.16 -6.62
N ARG A 107 -11.10 -0.24 -7.01
CA ARG A 107 -11.38 -1.62 -7.40
C ARG A 107 -10.59 -2.02 -8.65
N GLN A 108 -9.71 -3.00 -8.49
CA GLN A 108 -8.84 -3.49 -9.55
C GLN A 108 -9.62 -4.35 -10.55
N GLY A 109 -9.07 -4.48 -11.75
CA GLY A 109 -9.66 -5.28 -12.83
C GLY A 109 -9.49 -4.63 -14.20
N PRO A 110 -10.04 -5.27 -15.27
CA PRO A 110 -9.80 -4.83 -16.65
C PRO A 110 -10.18 -3.38 -16.96
N SER A 111 -11.13 -2.81 -16.22
CA SER A 111 -11.58 -1.42 -16.41
C SER A 111 -10.86 -0.39 -15.55
N TYR A 112 -9.99 -0.79 -14.61
CA TYR A 112 -9.36 0.12 -13.66
C TYR A 112 -8.56 1.22 -14.36
N SER A 113 -7.64 0.84 -15.26
CA SER A 113 -6.83 1.79 -16.02
C SER A 113 -7.68 2.76 -16.83
N THR A 114 -8.78 2.29 -17.42
CA THR A 114 -9.71 3.17 -18.15
C THR A 114 -10.39 4.17 -17.22
N ARG A 115 -10.81 3.77 -16.02
CA ARG A 115 -11.44 4.69 -15.05
C ARG A 115 -10.46 5.77 -14.58
N VAL A 116 -9.23 5.38 -14.25
CA VAL A 116 -8.18 6.32 -13.82
C VAL A 116 -7.81 7.30 -14.94
N ASN A 117 -7.55 6.80 -16.15
CA ASN A 117 -7.10 7.65 -17.26
C ASN A 117 -8.20 8.56 -17.84
N SER A 118 -9.47 8.19 -17.69
CA SER A 118 -10.60 9.00 -18.19
C SER A 118 -11.09 10.04 -17.19
N PHE A 119 -10.68 9.95 -15.92
CA PHE A 119 -11.14 10.88 -14.90
C PHE A 119 -10.43 12.23 -15.01
N ASN A 120 -11.19 13.29 -15.27
CA ASN A 120 -10.68 14.65 -15.39
C ASN A 120 -10.61 15.33 -14.02
N TRP A 121 -9.43 15.27 -13.38
CA TRP A 121 -9.17 15.88 -12.08
C TRP A 121 -9.36 17.39 -12.06
N GLN A 122 -8.94 18.10 -13.10
CA GLN A 122 -9.08 19.56 -13.19
C GLN A 122 -10.57 19.96 -13.20
N PHE A 123 -11.38 19.29 -14.02
CA PHE A 123 -12.83 19.55 -14.09
C PHE A 123 -13.52 19.18 -12.78
N PHE A 124 -13.18 18.04 -12.19
CA PHE A 124 -13.69 17.64 -10.88
C PHE A 124 -13.40 18.71 -9.81
N TYR A 125 -12.17 19.22 -9.77
CA TYR A 125 -11.75 20.18 -8.77
C TYR A 125 -12.37 21.57 -9.01
N ASP A 126 -12.28 22.10 -10.23
CA ASP A 126 -12.64 23.48 -10.55
C ASP A 126 -14.14 23.69 -10.83
N ARG A 127 -14.83 22.65 -11.32
CA ARG A 127 -16.21 22.77 -11.83
C ARG A 127 -17.23 21.98 -11.03
N LEU A 128 -16.85 20.84 -10.45
CA LEU A 128 -17.78 19.99 -9.70
C LEU A 128 -17.71 20.18 -8.18
N GLY A 129 -16.86 21.07 -7.69
CA GLY A 129 -16.70 21.29 -6.24
C GLY A 129 -15.87 20.22 -5.54
N GLY A 130 -15.00 19.52 -6.28
CA GLY A 130 -14.14 18.46 -5.74
C GLY A 130 -13.27 18.92 -4.57
N GLY A 131 -12.80 20.17 -4.56
CA GLY A 131 -12.08 20.73 -3.42
C GLY A 131 -12.89 20.70 -2.11
N VAL A 132 -14.17 21.06 -2.17
CA VAL A 132 -15.08 21.06 -1.01
C VAL A 132 -15.36 19.64 -0.52
N LEU A 133 -15.56 18.70 -1.47
CA LEU A 133 -15.71 17.28 -1.15
C LEU A 133 -14.49 16.76 -0.36
N LEU A 134 -13.29 17.06 -0.84
CA LEU A 134 -12.04 16.60 -0.23
C LEU A 134 -11.78 17.23 1.13
N GLU A 135 -12.14 18.51 1.34
CA GLU A 135 -12.08 19.12 2.67
C GLU A 135 -13.01 18.40 3.66
N ARG A 136 -14.26 18.10 3.27
CA ARG A 136 -15.16 17.33 4.13
C ARG A 136 -14.68 15.91 4.38
N ALA A 137 -14.14 15.25 3.36
CA ALA A 137 -13.53 13.93 3.54
C ALA A 137 -12.36 13.99 4.53
N LYS A 138 -11.51 15.01 4.44
CA LYS A 138 -10.40 15.26 5.37
C LYS A 138 -10.88 15.45 6.81
N ASP A 139 -11.89 16.29 7.02
CA ASP A 139 -12.47 16.50 8.35
C ASP A 139 -13.00 15.18 8.94
N ARG A 140 -13.75 14.40 8.14
CA ARG A 140 -14.26 13.09 8.57
C ARG A 140 -13.16 12.09 8.91
N MET A 141 -12.06 12.08 8.17
CA MET A 141 -10.91 11.22 8.52
C MET A 141 -10.26 11.67 9.83
N ARG A 142 -10.12 12.99 10.06
CA ARG A 142 -9.52 13.54 11.29
C ARG A 142 -10.35 13.25 12.55
N ASP A 143 -11.67 13.19 12.41
CA ASP A 143 -12.55 12.89 13.54
C ASP A 143 -12.38 11.45 14.07
N GLU A 144 -11.92 10.51 13.22
CA GLU A 144 -11.95 9.08 13.53
C GLU A 144 -10.55 8.47 13.80
N TYR A 145 -9.49 9.07 13.26
CA TYR A 145 -8.13 8.51 13.27
C TYR A 145 -7.10 9.44 13.90
N ASP A 146 -6.14 8.86 14.62
CA ASP A 146 -5.00 9.61 15.20
C ASP A 146 -3.99 10.01 14.13
N TYR A 147 -3.78 9.15 13.12
CA TYR A 147 -2.88 9.39 12.00
C TYR A 147 -3.52 8.97 10.69
N ILE A 148 -3.34 9.79 9.66
CA ILE A 148 -3.77 9.51 8.29
C ILE A 148 -2.53 9.56 7.41
N LEU A 149 -2.20 8.44 6.79
CA LEU A 149 -1.02 8.29 5.94
C LEU A 149 -1.46 8.14 4.49
N ILE A 150 -1.06 9.10 3.65
CA ILE A 150 -1.44 9.14 2.24
C ILE A 150 -0.22 8.77 1.40
N ASP A 151 -0.27 7.63 0.73
CA ASP A 151 0.73 7.23 -0.25
C ASP A 151 0.40 7.92 -1.58
N SER A 152 1.31 8.75 -2.08
CA SER A 152 1.09 9.47 -3.33
C SER A 152 2.39 9.55 -4.11
N ARG A 153 2.28 9.69 -5.43
CA ARG A 153 3.45 9.90 -6.26
C ARG A 153 4.04 11.29 -6.06
N THR A 154 5.36 11.33 -6.06
CA THR A 154 6.14 12.56 -6.22
C THR A 154 6.05 13.02 -7.68
N GLY A 155 5.24 14.04 -7.98
CA GLY A 155 5.07 14.53 -9.34
C GLY A 155 4.36 15.88 -9.43
N VAL A 156 4.27 16.42 -10.64
CA VAL A 156 3.48 17.60 -11.03
C VAL A 156 2.26 17.17 -11.86
N SER A 157 1.57 16.12 -11.40
CA SER A 157 0.31 15.65 -11.98
C SER A 157 -0.86 16.55 -11.55
N ASP A 158 -2.00 16.43 -12.24
CA ASP A 158 -3.25 17.15 -11.91
C ASP A 158 -3.73 16.90 -10.46
N THR A 159 -3.26 15.83 -9.82
CA THR A 159 -3.56 15.46 -8.42
C THR A 159 -2.52 15.91 -7.41
N SER A 160 -1.32 16.34 -7.83
CA SER A 160 -0.20 16.45 -6.91
C SER A 160 -0.39 17.57 -5.88
N GLY A 161 -1.04 18.68 -6.25
CA GLY A 161 -1.40 19.75 -5.33
C GLY A 161 -2.34 19.28 -4.21
N ILE A 162 -3.21 18.31 -4.49
CA ILE A 162 -4.15 17.78 -3.47
C ILE A 162 -3.36 17.06 -2.38
N CYS A 163 -2.49 16.11 -2.76
CA CYS A 163 -1.74 15.28 -1.80
C CYS A 163 -0.57 16.00 -1.14
N THR A 164 -0.06 17.08 -1.73
CA THR A 164 1.11 17.80 -1.19
C THR A 164 0.76 19.11 -0.50
N VAL A 165 -0.41 19.70 -0.77
CA VAL A 165 -0.79 21.03 -0.26
C VAL A 165 -2.12 21.02 0.50
N GLN A 166 -3.17 20.41 -0.07
CA GLN A 166 -4.52 20.50 0.49
C GLN A 166 -4.73 19.55 1.68
N MET A 167 -4.40 18.28 1.46
CA MET A 167 -4.69 17.19 2.40
C MET A 167 -3.77 17.13 3.62
N PRO A 168 -2.42 17.23 3.49
CA PRO A 168 -1.53 16.96 4.61
C PRO A 168 -1.36 18.14 5.58
N ASP A 169 -1.10 17.79 6.84
CA ASP A 169 -0.57 18.70 7.88
C ASP A 169 0.97 18.62 8.00
N ASP A 170 1.55 17.48 7.64
CA ASP A 170 2.99 17.23 7.54
C ASP A 170 3.27 16.58 6.16
N LEU A 171 4.35 16.98 5.48
CA LEU A 171 4.73 16.44 4.17
C LEU A 171 6.05 15.68 4.24
N VAL A 172 6.01 14.37 3.99
CA VAL A 172 7.20 13.53 3.86
C VAL A 172 7.62 13.44 2.39
N ILE A 173 8.80 13.92 2.05
CA ILE A 173 9.32 13.92 0.66
C ILE A 173 10.39 12.85 0.51
N CYS A 174 10.01 11.75 -0.10
CA CYS A 174 10.91 10.64 -0.43
C CYS A 174 11.68 10.93 -1.72
N PHE A 175 13.01 10.82 -1.70
CA PHE A 175 13.85 11.01 -2.90
C PHE A 175 15.01 10.01 -2.94
N THR A 176 15.59 9.80 -4.11
CA THR A 176 16.81 8.97 -4.29
C THR A 176 18.01 9.87 -4.53
N LEU A 177 19.23 9.40 -4.23
CA LEU A 177 20.46 10.18 -4.33
C LEU A 177 21.00 10.28 -5.78
N ASN A 178 20.13 10.66 -6.71
CA ASN A 178 20.53 11.09 -8.05
C ASN A 178 20.12 12.56 -8.27
N ASN A 179 20.72 13.22 -9.28
CA ASN A 179 20.54 14.66 -9.48
C ASN A 179 19.07 15.04 -9.70
N GLN A 180 18.39 14.34 -10.61
CA GLN A 180 17.02 14.66 -10.98
C GLN A 180 16.06 14.52 -9.78
N SER A 181 16.22 13.45 -9.01
CA SER A 181 15.39 13.18 -7.84
C SER A 181 15.63 14.20 -6.73
N ILE A 182 16.90 14.56 -6.45
CA ILE A 182 17.22 15.60 -5.46
C ILE A 182 16.64 16.95 -5.88
N GLU A 183 16.90 17.38 -7.12
CA GLU A 183 16.45 18.70 -7.60
C GLU A 183 14.92 18.79 -7.67
N GLY A 184 14.26 17.77 -8.21
CA GLY A 184 12.81 17.72 -8.32
C GLY A 184 12.13 17.73 -6.94
N ALA A 185 12.58 16.86 -6.03
CA ALA A 185 12.05 16.80 -4.67
C ALA A 185 12.27 18.12 -3.89
N ALA A 186 13.44 18.73 -4.02
CA ALA A 186 13.72 20.01 -3.37
C ALA A 186 12.91 21.18 -3.97
N ALA A 187 12.64 21.15 -5.28
CA ALA A 187 11.77 22.13 -5.92
C ALA A 187 10.32 22.01 -5.42
N VAL A 188 9.79 20.78 -5.32
CA VAL A 188 8.46 20.52 -4.74
C VAL A 188 8.39 20.99 -3.29
N ALA A 189 9.40 20.66 -2.47
CA ALA A 189 9.47 21.09 -1.08
C ALA A 189 9.35 22.61 -0.91
N ARG A 190 10.14 23.36 -1.70
CA ARG A 190 10.11 24.83 -1.68
C ARG A 190 8.76 25.39 -2.15
N SER A 191 8.24 24.87 -3.26
CA SER A 191 6.96 25.29 -3.82
C SER A 191 5.81 25.10 -2.81
N VAL A 192 5.71 23.92 -2.22
CA VAL A 192 4.69 23.61 -1.19
C VAL A 192 4.85 24.54 0.01
N TYR A 193 6.07 24.69 0.52
CA TYR A 193 6.34 25.54 1.68
C TYR A 193 5.95 27.00 1.43
N GLU A 194 6.32 27.57 0.28
CA GLU A 194 5.99 28.93 -0.10
C GLU A 194 4.48 29.14 -0.26
N GLN A 195 3.79 28.21 -0.92
CA GLN A 195 2.33 28.26 -1.10
C GLN A 195 1.59 28.21 0.24
N ARG A 196 1.96 27.25 1.11
CA ARG A 196 1.36 27.05 2.44
C ARG A 196 1.62 28.21 3.38
N THR A 197 2.84 28.74 3.37
CA THR A 197 3.21 29.94 4.16
C THR A 197 2.43 31.17 3.70
N SER A 198 2.34 31.40 2.38
CA SER A 198 1.59 32.52 1.81
C SER A 198 0.08 32.44 2.11
N ALA A 199 -0.45 31.22 2.21
CA ALA A 199 -1.84 30.96 2.61
C ALA A 199 -2.08 31.04 4.13
N GLY A 200 -1.06 31.38 4.94
CA GLY A 200 -1.18 31.47 6.41
C GLY A 200 -1.36 30.11 7.10
N LYS A 201 -1.02 29.00 6.43
CA LYS A 201 -1.16 27.64 6.94
C LYS A 201 0.18 26.90 6.78
N PRO A 202 1.24 27.25 7.53
CA PRO A 202 2.54 26.60 7.39
C PRO A 202 2.44 25.08 7.53
N ILE A 203 3.39 24.36 6.91
CA ILE A 203 3.45 22.90 6.88
C ILE A 203 4.88 22.46 7.24
N ASP A 204 5.02 21.36 7.98
CA ASP A 204 6.32 20.77 8.26
C ASP A 204 6.70 19.78 7.15
N ILE A 205 7.91 19.92 6.61
CA ILE A 205 8.39 19.11 5.50
C ILE A 205 9.58 18.24 5.95
N PHE A 206 9.51 16.95 5.69
CA PHE A 206 10.51 15.95 6.07
C PHE A 206 11.12 15.28 4.82
N PRO A 207 12.27 15.75 4.31
CA PRO A 207 12.96 15.08 3.20
C PRO A 207 13.62 13.79 3.68
N ILE A 208 13.42 12.69 2.97
CA ILE A 208 14.01 11.38 3.31
C ILE A 208 14.71 10.80 2.09
N ALA A 209 16.00 10.51 2.25
CA ALA A 209 16.76 9.77 1.25
C ALA A 209 16.37 8.28 1.31
N MET A 210 15.90 7.75 0.20
CA MET A 210 15.39 6.39 0.04
C MET A 210 16.29 5.60 -0.89
N ARG A 211 16.36 4.27 -0.66
CA ARG A 211 17.18 3.33 -1.45
C ARG A 211 18.63 3.80 -1.56
N VAL A 212 19.20 4.24 -0.43
CA VAL A 212 20.61 4.65 -0.37
C VAL A 212 21.47 3.40 -0.58
N GLU A 213 22.31 3.44 -1.62
CA GLU A 213 23.29 2.40 -1.94
C GLU A 213 24.67 2.91 -1.48
N ASP A 214 25.42 2.07 -0.78
CA ASP A 214 26.65 2.45 -0.08
C ASP A 214 27.93 1.78 -0.61
N GLY A 215 27.83 0.98 -1.66
CA GLY A 215 28.96 0.39 -2.37
C GLY A 215 29.88 1.44 -3.00
N GLU A 216 29.34 2.54 -3.53
CA GLU A 216 30.15 3.63 -4.13
C GLU A 216 30.24 4.88 -3.22
N LYS A 217 31.32 4.96 -2.45
CA LYS A 217 31.53 5.98 -1.41
C LYS A 217 31.65 7.41 -1.95
N ARG A 218 32.45 7.64 -3.00
CA ARG A 218 32.77 9.02 -3.43
C ARG A 218 31.56 9.70 -4.05
N LYS A 219 30.82 8.99 -4.90
CA LYS A 219 29.58 9.54 -5.48
C LYS A 219 28.50 9.69 -4.42
N LEU A 220 28.37 8.75 -3.49
CA LEU A 220 27.42 8.84 -2.39
C LEU A 220 27.62 10.13 -1.59
N GLU A 221 28.85 10.38 -1.13
CA GLU A 221 29.17 11.61 -0.36
C GLU A 221 28.92 12.87 -1.18
N ALA A 222 29.28 12.88 -2.47
CA ALA A 222 29.00 14.01 -3.36
C ALA A 222 27.49 14.26 -3.57
N ARG A 223 26.63 13.23 -3.49
CA ARG A 223 25.17 13.38 -3.58
C ARG A 223 24.55 13.73 -2.24
N LYS A 224 25.09 13.26 -1.11
CA LYS A 224 24.69 13.71 0.23
C LYS A 224 24.97 15.20 0.43
N ILE A 225 26.12 15.70 -0.01
CA ILE A 225 26.44 17.14 0.03
C ILE A 225 25.43 17.96 -0.79
N LEU A 226 25.12 17.49 -2.02
CA LEU A 226 24.13 18.17 -2.86
C LEU A 226 22.74 18.18 -2.20
N ALA A 227 22.27 17.03 -1.70
CA ALA A 227 20.99 16.93 -1.00
C ALA A 227 20.95 17.86 0.23
N ARG A 228 22.02 17.90 1.03
CA ARG A 228 22.15 18.80 2.18
C ARG A 228 21.97 20.27 1.79
N GLU A 229 22.60 20.71 0.69
CA GLU A 229 22.44 22.10 0.23
C GLU A 229 21.01 22.37 -0.26
N ARG A 230 20.45 21.45 -1.06
CA ARG A 230 19.11 21.62 -1.64
C ARG A 230 17.99 21.60 -0.60
N PHE A 231 18.16 20.84 0.47
CA PHE A 231 17.23 20.73 1.59
C PHE A 231 17.70 21.48 2.85
N ARG A 232 18.58 22.47 2.73
CA ARG A 232 19.19 23.15 3.89
C ARG A 232 18.18 23.71 4.91
N ALA A 233 17.01 24.14 4.42
CA ALA A 233 15.93 24.74 5.20
C ALA A 233 14.95 23.71 5.77
N PHE A 234 15.10 22.42 5.46
CA PHE A 234 14.19 21.36 5.86
C PHE A 234 14.91 20.29 6.71
N PRO A 235 14.24 19.68 7.70
CA PRO A 235 12.90 20.03 8.19
C PRO A 235 12.80 21.43 8.79
N ASN A 236 11.75 22.18 8.42
CA ASN A 236 11.67 23.63 8.66
C ASN A 236 11.44 24.01 10.12
N HIS A 237 10.75 23.19 10.91
CA HIS A 237 10.56 23.39 12.35
C HIS A 237 11.81 23.10 13.19
N LEU A 238 12.78 22.33 12.68
CA LEU A 238 14.00 21.96 13.42
C LEU A 238 15.06 23.06 13.36
N GLY A 239 15.85 23.21 14.42
CA GLY A 239 17.04 24.07 14.44
C GLY A 239 18.20 23.52 13.60
N PRO A 240 19.24 24.32 13.30
CA PRO A 240 20.36 23.88 12.45
C PRO A 240 21.07 22.60 12.92
N GLU A 241 21.28 22.44 14.22
CA GLU A 241 21.92 21.24 14.80
C GLU A 241 21.02 20.00 14.71
N GLU A 242 19.73 20.15 14.97
CA GLU A 242 18.74 19.08 14.87
C GLU A 242 18.54 18.63 13.43
N ARG A 243 18.56 19.55 12.46
CA ARG A 243 18.54 19.20 11.03
C ARG A 243 19.77 18.39 10.63
N GLU A 244 20.93 18.70 11.19
CA GLU A 244 22.14 17.92 10.90
C GLU A 244 22.03 16.50 11.47
N ARG A 245 21.50 16.36 12.69
CA ARG A 245 21.19 15.06 13.29
C ARG A 245 20.19 14.27 12.44
N TYR A 246 19.07 14.89 12.08
CA TYR A 246 18.02 14.30 11.24
C TYR A 246 18.59 13.75 9.92
N ARG A 247 19.49 14.48 9.25
CA ARG A 247 20.12 14.02 7.99
C ARG A 247 21.00 12.79 8.16
N GLY A 248 21.64 12.64 9.32
CA GLY A 248 22.46 11.48 9.62
C GLY A 248 21.62 10.24 9.98
N GLU A 249 20.53 10.46 10.72
CA GLU A 249 19.68 9.41 11.29
C GLU A 249 18.57 8.93 10.34
N VAL A 250 17.99 9.82 9.53
CA VAL A 250 16.78 9.54 8.73
C VAL A 250 17.12 9.30 7.26
N GLN A 251 17.50 8.07 6.95
CA GLN A 251 17.68 7.56 5.59
C GLN A 251 17.33 6.08 5.52
N VAL A 252 16.78 5.64 4.39
CA VAL A 252 16.45 4.22 4.15
C VAL A 252 17.43 3.65 3.14
N PHE A 253 18.27 2.73 3.59
CA PHE A 253 19.21 2.03 2.73
C PHE A 253 18.52 1.04 1.80
N TYR A 254 19.13 0.78 0.66
CA TYR A 254 18.73 -0.32 -0.20
C TYR A 254 19.21 -1.63 0.42
N VAL A 255 18.28 -2.52 0.73
CA VAL A 255 18.56 -3.85 1.26
C VAL A 255 18.02 -4.88 0.26
N PRO A 256 18.89 -5.68 -0.39
CA PRO A 256 18.49 -6.61 -1.45
C PRO A 256 17.38 -7.58 -1.05
N TYR A 257 17.28 -7.93 0.24
CA TYR A 257 16.21 -8.77 0.78
C TYR A 257 14.79 -8.29 0.40
N TYR A 258 14.56 -6.97 0.44
CA TYR A 258 13.25 -6.37 0.11
C TYR A 258 13.04 -6.10 -1.39
N ALA A 259 13.94 -6.54 -2.26
CA ALA A 259 13.89 -6.21 -3.68
C ALA A 259 12.88 -7.08 -4.47
N TYR A 260 12.51 -8.24 -3.92
CA TYR A 260 11.75 -9.26 -4.66
C TYR A 260 10.33 -9.46 -4.12
N GLU A 261 10.03 -8.96 -2.92
CA GLU A 261 8.78 -9.21 -2.21
C GLU A 261 8.36 -7.95 -1.42
N GLU A 262 7.06 -7.64 -1.40
CA GLU A 262 6.50 -6.54 -0.61
C GLU A 262 6.33 -6.88 0.87
N ILE A 263 7.42 -7.30 1.53
CA ILE A 263 7.45 -7.61 2.96
C ILE A 263 7.46 -6.32 3.81
N LEU A 264 6.71 -6.32 4.90
CA LEU A 264 6.87 -5.31 5.96
C LEU A 264 8.17 -5.56 6.73
N ALA A 265 9.03 -4.56 6.85
CA ALA A 265 10.24 -4.62 7.68
C ALA A 265 9.93 -4.88 9.17
N CYS A 266 8.74 -4.51 9.65
CA CYS A 266 8.24 -4.90 10.97
C CYS A 266 8.11 -6.42 11.17
N VAL A 267 8.08 -7.18 10.06
CA VAL A 267 8.05 -8.65 10.02
C VAL A 267 9.40 -9.19 9.55
N GLY A 268 9.97 -8.65 8.49
CA GLY A 268 11.22 -9.13 7.88
C GLY A 268 12.46 -8.93 8.76
N ASP A 269 12.60 -7.77 9.41
CA ASP A 269 13.79 -7.46 10.19
C ASP A 269 13.74 -8.01 11.63
N ASN A 270 14.91 -8.11 12.25
CA ASN A 270 15.03 -8.26 13.69
C ASN A 270 14.89 -6.88 14.35
N PHE A 271 13.94 -6.71 15.27
CA PHE A 271 13.68 -5.44 15.96
C PHE A 271 14.84 -4.91 16.84
N THR A 272 15.88 -5.72 17.06
CA THR A 272 17.11 -5.31 17.76
C THR A 272 18.20 -4.81 16.82
N ASP A 273 18.08 -5.04 15.52
CA ASP A 273 19.05 -4.57 14.53
C ASP A 273 18.84 -3.06 14.27
N ARG A 274 19.89 -2.28 14.54
CA ARG A 274 19.85 -0.81 14.40
C ARG A 274 20.22 -0.32 13.00
N PHE A 275 20.64 -1.21 12.11
CA PHE A 275 21.04 -0.87 10.74
C PHE A 275 20.02 -1.33 9.70
N SER A 276 18.85 -1.80 10.15
CA SER A 276 17.83 -2.38 9.31
C SER A 276 16.86 -1.34 8.73
N VAL A 277 16.00 -1.76 7.80
CA VAL A 277 14.94 -0.91 7.24
C VAL A 277 13.92 -0.53 8.33
N LEU A 278 13.61 -1.46 9.24
CA LEU A 278 12.77 -1.22 10.41
C LEU A 278 13.35 -0.10 11.29
N ALA A 279 14.65 -0.14 11.61
CA ALA A 279 15.28 0.91 12.41
C ALA A 279 15.14 2.29 11.75
N ALA A 280 15.31 2.37 10.43
CA ALA A 280 15.05 3.61 9.68
C ALA A 280 13.58 4.04 9.78
N CYS A 281 12.62 3.11 9.66
CA CYS A 281 11.19 3.40 9.82
C CYS A 281 10.83 3.86 11.25
N GLU A 282 11.50 3.34 12.28
CA GLU A 282 11.36 3.81 13.67
C GLU A 282 11.86 5.26 13.81
N GLN A 283 13.01 5.61 13.20
CA GLN A 283 13.50 7.00 13.18
C GLN A 283 12.52 7.93 12.46
N ILE A 284 12.02 7.53 11.29
CA ILE A 284 11.00 8.29 10.56
C ILE A 284 9.78 8.52 11.47
N THR A 285 9.28 7.46 12.11
CA THR A 285 8.13 7.52 13.02
C THR A 285 8.41 8.47 14.19
N SER A 286 9.60 8.40 14.78
CA SER A 286 10.01 9.29 15.89
C SER A 286 9.94 10.76 15.49
N TYR A 287 10.43 11.12 14.30
CA TYR A 287 10.42 12.50 13.85
C TYR A 287 9.01 13.00 13.49
N ILE A 288 8.22 12.24 12.72
CA ILE A 288 6.87 12.68 12.31
C ILE A 288 5.91 12.75 13.50
N THR A 289 6.09 11.88 14.50
CA THR A 289 5.28 11.89 15.73
C THR A 289 5.84 12.80 16.82
N ARG A 290 6.92 13.54 16.55
CA ARG A 290 7.57 14.44 17.52
C ARG A 290 7.92 13.70 18.83
N ASN A 291 8.46 12.49 18.67
CA ASN A 291 8.88 11.53 19.69
C ASN A 291 7.75 10.90 20.53
N GLU A 292 6.50 11.02 20.12
CA GLU A 292 5.39 10.29 20.77
C GLU A 292 5.51 8.77 20.56
N VAL A 293 5.89 8.33 19.36
CA VAL A 293 6.14 6.92 19.04
C VAL A 293 7.56 6.78 18.49
N THR A 294 8.41 6.05 19.22
CA THR A 294 9.85 5.94 18.89
C THR A 294 10.27 4.54 18.46
N ARG A 295 9.47 3.51 18.76
CA ARG A 295 9.80 2.11 18.49
C ARG A 295 8.58 1.26 18.20
N LEU A 296 8.78 0.17 17.47
CA LEU A 296 7.82 -0.90 17.26
C LEU A 296 7.51 -1.62 18.58
N VAL A 297 6.23 -2.00 18.79
CA VAL A 297 5.91 -3.10 19.71
C VAL A 297 6.06 -4.40 18.92
N PRO A 298 7.08 -5.22 19.21
CA PRO A 298 7.45 -6.34 18.35
C PRO A 298 6.40 -7.45 18.38
N LEU A 299 6.29 -8.17 17.28
CA LEU A 299 5.51 -9.39 17.20
C LEU A 299 6.17 -10.51 18.01
N SER A 300 5.36 -11.47 18.44
CA SER A 300 5.90 -12.77 18.89
C SER A 300 6.69 -13.40 17.74
N GLU A 301 7.75 -14.15 18.05
CA GLU A 301 8.53 -14.80 17.00
C GLU A 301 7.69 -15.80 16.20
N GLU A 302 6.72 -16.46 16.86
CA GLU A 302 5.78 -17.37 16.21
C GLU A 302 4.92 -16.64 15.16
N ASP A 303 4.32 -15.51 15.53
CA ASP A 303 3.51 -14.70 14.60
C ASP A 303 4.37 -14.13 13.47
N ARG A 304 5.56 -13.63 13.80
CA ARG A 304 6.50 -13.09 12.82
C ARG A 304 6.82 -14.14 11.76
N GLN A 305 7.19 -15.36 12.16
CA GLN A 305 7.48 -16.47 11.23
C GLN A 305 6.24 -16.94 10.46
N ARG A 306 5.06 -16.94 11.10
CA ARG A 306 3.79 -17.26 10.44
C ARG A 306 3.47 -16.26 9.32
N ILE A 307 3.58 -14.97 9.59
CA ILE A 307 3.30 -13.92 8.60
C ILE A 307 4.37 -13.93 7.50
N LEU A 308 5.64 -14.12 7.86
CA LEU A 308 6.73 -14.14 6.89
C LEU A 308 6.52 -15.22 5.82
N ARG A 309 6.10 -16.43 6.22
CA ARG A 309 5.72 -17.49 5.29
C ARG A 309 4.64 -17.06 4.31
N VAL A 310 3.64 -16.29 4.75
CA VAL A 310 2.56 -15.80 3.86
C VAL A 310 3.10 -14.81 2.81
N TYR A 311 4.14 -14.03 3.12
CA TYR A 311 4.78 -13.16 2.12
C TYR A 311 5.65 -13.96 1.13
N GLU A 312 6.36 -14.98 1.61
CA GLU A 312 7.24 -15.84 0.79
C GLU A 312 6.45 -16.88 -0.05
N GLU A 313 5.19 -17.13 0.32
CA GLU A 313 4.27 -18.00 -0.41
C GLU A 313 3.92 -17.41 -1.78
N SER A 314 4.37 -18.09 -2.84
CA SER A 314 3.91 -17.85 -4.20
C SER A 314 3.19 -19.10 -4.68
N PRO A 315 1.86 -19.08 -4.83
CA PRO A 315 1.08 -20.26 -5.25
C PRO A 315 1.57 -20.87 -6.57
N ILE A 316 2.18 -20.07 -7.44
CA ILE A 316 2.80 -20.55 -8.68
C ILE A 316 4.13 -21.23 -8.39
N LEU A 317 5.00 -20.62 -7.59
CA LEU A 317 6.28 -21.24 -7.22
C LEU A 317 6.08 -22.50 -6.39
N ASP A 318 5.05 -22.58 -5.54
CA ASP A 318 4.76 -23.77 -4.75
C ASP A 318 4.27 -24.92 -5.64
N LYS A 319 3.38 -24.63 -6.60
CA LYS A 319 2.98 -25.60 -7.63
C LYS A 319 4.17 -26.05 -8.49
N LEU A 320 5.05 -25.13 -8.87
CA LEU A 320 6.25 -25.46 -9.64
C LEU A 320 7.24 -26.28 -8.81
N ARG A 321 7.45 -25.96 -7.52
CA ARG A 321 8.28 -26.73 -6.59
C ARG A 321 7.71 -28.12 -6.33
N GLU A 322 6.39 -28.24 -6.26
CA GLU A 322 5.70 -29.54 -6.16
C GLU A 322 5.88 -30.36 -7.44
N GLN A 323 5.71 -29.73 -8.61
CA GLN A 323 5.97 -30.37 -9.90
C GLN A 323 7.45 -30.79 -10.07
N GLU A 324 8.40 -29.94 -9.70
CA GLU A 324 9.83 -30.27 -9.72
C GLU A 324 10.17 -31.40 -8.75
N ARG A 325 9.61 -31.40 -7.53
CA ARG A 325 9.75 -32.52 -6.59
C ARG A 325 9.22 -33.83 -7.16
N LEU A 326 8.08 -33.80 -7.84
CA LEU A 326 7.51 -34.98 -8.52
C LEU A 326 8.38 -35.44 -9.70
N VAL A 327 9.01 -34.51 -10.43
CA VAL A 327 9.92 -34.81 -11.54
C VAL A 327 11.25 -35.39 -11.04
N LEU A 328 11.75 -34.92 -9.89
CA LEU A 328 13.01 -35.32 -9.25
C LEU A 328 12.95 -36.63 -8.43
N LEU A 329 11.78 -37.27 -8.32
CA LEU A 329 11.69 -38.60 -7.73
C LEU A 329 12.58 -39.58 -8.50
N SER A 330 13.39 -40.36 -7.76
CA SER A 330 14.25 -41.39 -8.36
C SER A 330 13.42 -42.44 -9.10
N GLU A 331 14.00 -43.18 -10.04
CA GLU A 331 13.35 -44.34 -10.70
C GLU A 331 12.77 -45.33 -9.67
N GLU A 332 13.45 -45.50 -8.52
CA GLU A 332 12.98 -46.33 -7.41
C GLU A 332 11.74 -45.73 -6.71
N ASP A 333 11.70 -44.41 -6.51
CA ASP A 333 10.55 -43.74 -5.88
C ASP A 333 9.33 -43.73 -6.81
N ARG A 334 9.54 -43.53 -8.11
CA ARG A 334 8.47 -43.68 -9.13
C ARG A 334 7.93 -45.11 -9.15
N SER A 335 8.81 -46.11 -9.10
CA SER A 335 8.44 -47.53 -9.05
C SER A 335 7.70 -47.91 -7.77
N ARG A 336 8.07 -47.32 -6.62
CA ARG A 336 7.37 -47.52 -5.34
C ARG A 336 5.98 -46.89 -5.34
N ILE A 337 5.84 -45.68 -5.87
CA ILE A 337 4.54 -45.00 -5.98
C ILE A 337 3.61 -45.77 -6.95
N LEU A 338 4.15 -46.24 -8.08
CA LEU A 338 3.40 -47.09 -9.03
C LEU A 338 2.95 -48.40 -8.38
N ARG A 339 3.81 -49.08 -7.61
CA ARG A 339 3.41 -50.30 -6.86
C ARG A 339 2.33 -50.03 -5.83
N VAL A 340 2.41 -48.91 -5.09
CA VAL A 340 1.37 -48.51 -4.13
C VAL A 340 0.04 -48.18 -4.82
N TYR A 341 0.10 -47.64 -6.04
CA TYR A 341 -1.09 -47.43 -6.88
C TYR A 341 -1.66 -48.75 -7.44
N GLU A 342 -0.82 -49.65 -7.94
CA GLU A 342 -1.22 -50.97 -8.46
C GLU A 342 -1.76 -51.91 -7.37
N GLU A 343 -1.26 -51.81 -6.14
CA GLU A 343 -1.74 -52.58 -4.98
C GLU A 343 -2.90 -51.89 -4.24
N SER A 344 -3.37 -50.72 -4.73
CA SER A 344 -4.46 -49.97 -4.11
C SER A 344 -5.82 -50.63 -4.42
N PRO A 345 -6.63 -51.00 -3.41
CA PRO A 345 -7.98 -51.54 -3.60
C PRO A 345 -8.94 -50.60 -4.33
N ILE A 346 -8.56 -49.33 -4.50
CA ILE A 346 -9.31 -48.31 -5.23
C ILE A 346 -9.10 -48.46 -6.75
N VAL A 347 -7.91 -48.89 -7.19
CA VAL A 347 -7.60 -49.09 -8.61
C VAL A 347 -8.31 -50.34 -9.15
N ASP A 348 -8.35 -51.42 -8.38
CA ASP A 348 -9.15 -52.61 -8.73
C ASP A 348 -10.65 -52.28 -8.87
N LYS A 349 -11.19 -51.44 -7.97
CA LYS A 349 -12.58 -50.96 -8.07
C LYS A 349 -12.84 -50.05 -9.27
N LEU A 350 -11.86 -49.25 -9.69
CA LEU A 350 -11.97 -48.39 -10.87
C LEU A 350 -11.89 -49.21 -12.16
N LEU A 351 -11.00 -50.22 -12.22
CA LEU A 351 -10.90 -51.16 -13.33
C LEU A 351 -12.15 -52.06 -13.44
N GLU A 352 -12.73 -52.49 -12.32
CA GLU A 352 -14.03 -53.18 -12.30
C GLU A 352 -15.17 -52.27 -12.83
N GLN A 353 -15.13 -50.97 -12.54
CA GLN A 353 -16.11 -50.00 -13.06
C GLN A 353 -15.92 -49.70 -14.55
N GLU A 354 -14.69 -49.62 -15.06
CA GLU A 354 -14.42 -49.49 -16.49
C GLU A 354 -14.82 -50.74 -17.28
N GLN A 355 -14.50 -51.94 -16.79
CA GLN A 355 -14.95 -53.20 -17.40
C GLN A 355 -16.48 -53.34 -17.38
N PHE A 356 -17.14 -52.87 -16.32
CA PHE A 356 -18.60 -52.79 -16.25
C PHE A 356 -19.16 -51.79 -17.27
N ALA A 357 -18.53 -50.62 -17.43
CA ALA A 357 -18.92 -49.61 -18.41
C ALA A 357 -18.75 -50.11 -19.86
N GLU A 358 -17.66 -50.79 -20.20
CA GLU A 358 -17.45 -51.42 -21.52
C GLU A 358 -18.44 -52.57 -21.77
N GLY A 359 -18.75 -53.37 -20.74
CA GLY A 359 -19.74 -54.44 -20.79
C GLY A 359 -21.18 -53.93 -20.99
N VAL A 360 -21.50 -52.73 -20.51
CA VAL A 360 -22.79 -52.07 -20.74
C VAL A 360 -22.85 -51.46 -22.15
N LEU A 361 -21.78 -50.80 -22.61
CA LEU A 361 -21.73 -50.18 -23.94
C LEU A 361 -21.76 -51.20 -25.09
N SER A 362 -21.15 -52.37 -24.92
CA SER A 362 -21.18 -53.46 -25.92
C SER A 362 -22.57 -54.08 -26.14
N ARG A 363 -23.52 -53.89 -25.20
CA ARG A 363 -24.93 -54.32 -25.35
C ARG A 363 -25.77 -53.39 -26.22
N PHE A 364 -25.26 -52.19 -26.53
CA PHE A 364 -25.94 -51.18 -27.35
C PHE A 364 -25.32 -51.02 -28.75
N SER A 365 -24.30 -51.80 -29.11
CA SER A 365 -23.77 -51.80 -30.47
C SER A 365 -24.66 -52.63 -31.42
N PRO A 366 -25.07 -52.08 -32.58
CA PRO A 366 -25.90 -52.80 -33.55
C PRO A 366 -25.14 -54.00 -34.12
N LYS A 367 -25.77 -55.19 -34.15
CA LYS A 367 -25.26 -56.32 -34.93
C LYS A 367 -25.40 -55.98 -36.41
N GLU A 368 -24.30 -55.70 -37.08
CA GLU A 368 -24.24 -55.61 -38.54
C GLU A 368 -24.53 -56.99 -39.14
N GLN A 369 -25.53 -57.04 -40.04
CA GLN A 369 -25.86 -58.15 -40.93
C GLN A 369 -25.10 -58.01 -42.25
#